data_AF-A0AAV9BZA3-F1
#
_entry.id   AF-A0AAV9BZA3-F1
#
_cell.length_a   1.000
_cell.length_b   1.000
_cell.length_c   1.000
_cell.angle_alpha   90.00
_cell.angle_beta   90.00
_cell.angle_gamma   90.00
#
_symmetry.space_group_name_H-M   'P 1'
#
loop_
_entity.id
_entity.type
_entity.pdbx_description
1 polymer ?
#
loop_
_entity_poly.entity_id
_entity_poly.type
_entity_poly.pdbx_seq_one_letter_code
_entity_poly.pdbx_strand_id
1 'polypeptide(L)'
;MKSRTVAAWKVSKPFINGGASGMLATCVIQPIDMIKVRIQLGQGSAAQVASTMIKQEGFGAFYKGLSAGLLRQATYTTARLGTFRVLTNKAIEANDGKPLPIVQKALCGLTAGAIGACFGSPADLALIRMQADATLPAAQRRNYQNAFHALFRIVKDEGVLSLWKGAGPTVVRAMALNMGMLASYDQSVEYFKDNLGFGEYTTLMGASAVSGFFASACSLPFDYVKTQIQKMQPDASGKYPYTGSLDCAMKTLKAGGPLKFYTGFPVYCVRIAPHVMMTWIFLNQIQKLEKKVGL
;
A
#
# COMPACT_ATOMS: atom_id res chain seq x y z
N MET A 1 34.03 -14.86 10.07
CA MET A 1 32.85 -15.27 9.25
C MET A 1 31.55 -15.38 10.07
N LYS A 2 31.51 -16.03 11.25
CA LYS A 2 30.33 -16.11 12.15
C LYS A 2 29.72 -14.76 12.57
N SER A 3 30.54 -13.72 12.77
CA SER A 3 30.05 -12.38 13.16
C SER A 3 29.19 -11.69 12.08
N ARG A 4 29.52 -11.87 10.78
CA ARG A 4 28.74 -11.32 9.68
C ARG A 4 27.40 -12.04 9.51
N THR A 5 27.33 -13.35 9.74
CA THR A 5 26.08 -14.13 9.68
C THR A 5 25.14 -13.78 10.83
N VAL A 6 25.66 -13.58 12.04
CA VAL A 6 24.88 -13.14 13.21
C VAL A 6 24.38 -11.70 13.02
N ALA A 7 25.19 -10.80 12.45
CA ALA A 7 24.79 -9.44 12.10
C ALA A 7 23.73 -9.42 10.99
N ALA A 8 23.90 -10.25 9.95
CA ALA A 8 22.92 -10.41 8.88
C ALA A 8 21.59 -10.97 9.40
N TRP A 9 21.62 -11.90 10.36
CA TRP A 9 20.42 -12.44 11.00
C TRP A 9 19.69 -11.39 11.86
N LYS A 10 20.40 -10.65 12.72
CA LYS A 10 19.82 -9.55 13.52
C LYS A 10 19.16 -8.48 12.65
N VAL A 11 19.72 -8.23 11.47
CA VAL A 11 19.19 -7.27 10.50
C VAL A 11 18.00 -7.86 9.73
N SER A 12 18.07 -9.12 9.30
CA SER A 12 17.05 -9.74 8.44
C SER A 12 15.81 -10.18 9.22
N LYS A 13 15.96 -10.51 10.50
CA LYS A 13 14.90 -10.99 11.39
C LYS A 13 13.67 -10.06 11.46
N PRO A 14 13.80 -8.76 11.80
CA PRO A 14 12.64 -7.86 11.79
C PRO A 14 11.99 -7.73 10.41
N PHE A 15 12.75 -7.91 9.32
CA PHE A 15 12.21 -7.87 7.96
C PHE A 15 11.45 -9.13 7.59
N ILE A 16 11.95 -10.30 7.95
CA ILE A 16 11.26 -11.58 7.74
C ILE A 16 9.97 -11.57 8.56
N ASN A 17 10.01 -11.09 9.80
CA ASN A 17 8.84 -11.03 10.67
C ASN A 17 7.80 -10.03 10.18
N GLY A 18 8.21 -8.84 9.76
CA GLY A 18 7.32 -7.83 9.19
C GLY A 18 6.75 -8.25 7.82
N GLY A 19 7.55 -8.92 7.00
CA GLY A 19 7.11 -9.46 5.71
C GLY A 19 6.12 -10.61 5.89
N ALA A 20 6.45 -11.58 6.75
CA ALA A 20 5.60 -12.73 7.06
C ALA A 20 4.29 -12.30 7.73
N SER A 21 4.32 -11.38 8.70
CA SER A 21 3.10 -10.86 9.33
C SER A 21 2.21 -10.14 8.33
N GLY A 22 2.78 -9.32 7.44
CA GLY A 22 2.03 -8.64 6.38
C GLY A 22 1.43 -9.61 5.36
N MET A 23 2.16 -10.66 4.98
CA MET A 23 1.65 -11.71 4.10
C MET A 23 0.50 -12.51 4.74
N LEU A 24 0.63 -12.88 6.02
CA LEU A 24 -0.43 -13.56 6.77
C LEU A 24 -1.67 -12.68 6.93
N ALA A 25 -1.50 -11.38 7.24
CA ALA A 25 -2.59 -10.43 7.29
C ALA A 25 -3.30 -10.31 5.93
N THR A 26 -2.53 -10.28 4.84
CA THR A 26 -3.07 -10.25 3.47
C THR A 26 -3.93 -11.47 3.19
N CYS A 27 -3.50 -12.68 3.59
CA CYS A 27 -4.30 -13.90 3.42
C CYS A 27 -5.68 -13.82 4.11
N VAL A 28 -5.74 -13.24 5.31
CA VAL A 28 -7.01 -13.12 6.06
C VAL A 28 -7.93 -12.03 5.47
N ILE A 29 -7.35 -10.97 4.91
CA ILE A 29 -8.09 -9.79 4.45
C ILE A 29 -8.47 -9.88 2.97
N GLN A 30 -7.79 -10.74 2.20
CA GLN A 30 -8.05 -10.94 0.77
C GLN A 30 -9.55 -11.10 0.42
N PRO A 31 -10.37 -11.86 1.16
CA PRO A 31 -11.80 -11.97 0.86
C PRO A 31 -12.54 -10.64 0.94
N ILE A 32 -12.20 -9.81 1.92
CA ILE A 32 -12.79 -8.47 2.12
C ILE A 32 -12.35 -7.54 0.99
N ASP A 33 -11.06 -7.58 0.62
CA ASP A 33 -10.53 -6.79 -0.49
C ASP A 33 -11.19 -7.18 -1.82
N MET A 34 -11.44 -8.46 -2.06
CA MET A 34 -12.14 -8.94 -3.26
C MET A 34 -13.58 -8.45 -3.35
N ILE A 35 -14.33 -8.54 -2.25
CA ILE A 35 -15.71 -8.01 -2.18
C ILE A 35 -15.70 -6.51 -2.45
N LYS A 36 -14.78 -5.78 -1.83
CA LYS A 36 -14.65 -4.33 -2.01
C LYS A 36 -14.36 -3.95 -3.46
N VAL A 37 -13.40 -4.61 -4.13
CA VAL A 37 -13.07 -4.30 -5.53
C VAL A 37 -14.30 -4.45 -6.42
N ARG A 38 -15.11 -5.50 -6.21
CA ARG A 38 -16.36 -5.70 -6.96
C ARG A 38 -17.43 -4.64 -6.69
N ILE A 39 -17.58 -4.19 -5.44
CA ILE A 39 -18.45 -3.05 -5.11
C ILE A 39 -17.94 -1.78 -5.82
N GLN A 40 -16.63 -1.52 -5.81
CA GLN A 40 -16.05 -0.35 -6.46
C GLN A 40 -16.20 -0.35 -7.98
N LEU A 41 -16.30 -1.54 -8.58
CA LEU A 41 -16.58 -1.76 -9.99
C LEU A 41 -18.09 -1.76 -10.31
N GLY A 42 -18.95 -1.52 -9.32
CA GLY A 42 -20.39 -1.32 -9.52
C GLY A 42 -21.25 -2.58 -9.40
N GLN A 43 -20.73 -3.71 -8.88
CA GLN A 43 -21.49 -4.97 -8.77
C GLN A 43 -22.52 -5.04 -7.62
N GLY A 44 -22.91 -3.91 -7.01
CA GLY A 44 -23.96 -3.83 -5.98
C GLY A 44 -23.44 -3.86 -4.54
N SER A 45 -24.28 -4.32 -3.61
CA SER A 45 -23.99 -4.32 -2.17
C SER A 45 -23.07 -5.47 -1.73
N ALA A 46 -22.39 -5.33 -0.59
CA ALA A 46 -21.42 -6.31 -0.09
C ALA A 46 -21.99 -7.74 0.05
N ALA A 47 -23.22 -7.88 0.57
CA ALA A 47 -23.86 -9.17 0.75
C ALA A 47 -24.26 -9.83 -0.58
N GLN A 48 -24.73 -9.03 -1.55
CA GLN A 48 -25.06 -9.51 -2.89
C GLN A 48 -23.81 -9.96 -3.63
N VAL A 49 -22.73 -9.18 -3.56
CA VAL A 49 -21.43 -9.54 -4.16
C VAL A 49 -20.90 -10.83 -3.55
N ALA A 50 -20.89 -10.97 -2.22
CA ALA A 50 -20.41 -12.18 -1.56
C ALA A 50 -21.24 -13.42 -1.91
N SER A 51 -22.57 -13.30 -1.91
CA SER A 51 -23.50 -14.38 -2.29
C SER A 51 -23.33 -14.77 -3.76
N THR A 52 -23.17 -13.79 -4.65
CA THR A 52 -22.97 -14.02 -6.08
C THR A 52 -21.63 -14.69 -6.37
N MET A 53 -20.56 -14.28 -5.68
CA MET A 53 -19.25 -14.92 -5.78
C MET A 53 -19.29 -16.38 -5.37
N ILE A 54 -19.95 -16.70 -4.24
CA ILE A 54 -20.09 -18.09 -3.77
C ILE A 54 -20.90 -18.92 -4.76
N LYS A 55 -22.02 -18.40 -5.26
CA LYS A 55 -22.93 -19.13 -6.15
C LYS A 55 -22.40 -19.31 -7.57
N GLN A 56 -21.65 -18.34 -8.11
CA GLN A 56 -21.22 -18.34 -9.52
C GLN A 56 -19.76 -18.76 -9.72
N GLU A 57 -18.87 -18.48 -8.77
CA GLU A 57 -17.42 -18.70 -8.93
C GLU A 57 -16.80 -19.61 -7.85
N GLY A 58 -17.57 -19.95 -6.81
CA GLY A 58 -17.13 -20.78 -5.70
C GLY A 58 -16.18 -20.07 -4.72
N PHE A 59 -15.78 -20.79 -3.67
CA PHE A 59 -14.96 -20.24 -2.58
C PHE A 59 -13.54 -19.82 -3.04
N GLY A 60 -13.01 -20.43 -4.11
CA GLY A 60 -11.71 -20.05 -4.68
C GLY A 60 -11.68 -18.63 -5.26
N ALA A 61 -12.83 -18.02 -5.54
CA ALA A 61 -12.92 -16.67 -6.08
C ALA A 61 -12.42 -15.59 -5.10
N PHE A 62 -12.54 -15.82 -3.80
CA PHE A 62 -12.08 -14.89 -2.76
C PHE A 62 -10.56 -14.78 -2.68
N TYR A 63 -9.84 -15.78 -3.17
CA TYR A 63 -8.38 -15.82 -3.13
C TYR A 63 -7.73 -15.55 -4.50
N LYS A 64 -8.53 -15.24 -5.53
CA LYS A 64 -7.99 -14.77 -6.81
C LYS A 64 -7.15 -13.52 -6.59
N GLY A 65 -5.93 -13.53 -7.14
CA GLY A 65 -4.96 -12.45 -6.96
C GLY A 65 -4.14 -12.52 -5.67
N LEU A 66 -4.35 -13.49 -4.77
CA LEU A 66 -3.54 -13.62 -3.56
C LEU A 66 -2.04 -13.74 -3.90
N SER A 67 -1.68 -14.53 -4.91
CA SER A 67 -0.29 -14.66 -5.37
C SER A 67 0.31 -13.32 -5.81
N ALA A 68 -0.49 -12.44 -6.43
CA ALA A 68 -0.04 -11.10 -6.81
C ALA A 68 0.05 -10.15 -5.61
N GLY A 69 -0.84 -10.29 -4.63
CA GLY A 69 -0.80 -9.55 -3.37
C GLY A 69 0.44 -9.91 -2.53
N LEU A 70 0.76 -11.20 -2.44
CA LEU A 70 1.97 -11.69 -1.78
C LEU A 70 3.23 -11.24 -2.53
N LEU A 71 3.25 -11.35 -3.86
CA LEU A 71 4.37 -10.89 -4.68
C LEU A 71 4.62 -9.39 -4.47
N ARG A 72 3.56 -8.58 -4.50
CA ARG A 72 3.59 -7.14 -4.21
C ARG A 72 4.17 -6.85 -2.83
N GLN A 73 3.72 -7.57 -1.79
CA GLN A 73 4.23 -7.38 -0.43
C GLN A 73 5.73 -7.70 -0.36
N ALA A 74 6.16 -8.78 -1.02
CA ALA A 74 7.58 -9.16 -1.09
C ALA A 74 8.43 -8.14 -1.86
N THR A 75 8.02 -7.74 -3.07
CA THR A 75 8.78 -6.80 -3.90
C THR A 75 8.83 -5.41 -3.30
N TYR A 76 7.69 -4.90 -2.82
CA TYR A 76 7.59 -3.55 -2.25
C TYR A 76 8.39 -3.45 -0.94
N THR A 77 8.25 -4.42 -0.05
CA THR A 77 8.94 -4.42 1.25
C THR A 77 10.44 -4.55 1.07
N THR A 78 10.90 -5.50 0.25
CA THR A 78 12.33 -5.71 -0.02
C THR A 78 12.97 -4.49 -0.69
N ALA A 79 12.34 -3.95 -1.75
CA ALA A 79 12.90 -2.81 -2.46
C ALA A 79 12.92 -1.55 -1.59
N ARG A 80 11.85 -1.28 -0.84
CA ARG A 80 11.78 -0.13 0.07
C ARG A 80 12.85 -0.22 1.14
N LEU A 81 12.98 -1.36 1.82
CA LEU A 81 13.91 -1.50 2.94
C LEU A 81 15.35 -1.58 2.49
N GLY A 82 15.64 -2.30 1.39
CA GLY A 82 16.96 -2.36 0.79
C GLY A 82 17.44 -0.97 0.39
N THR A 83 16.60 -0.22 -0.31
CA THR A 83 16.90 1.15 -0.71
C THR A 83 17.05 2.08 0.49
N PHE A 84 16.15 1.98 1.48
CA PHE A 84 16.23 2.79 2.69
C PHE A 84 17.56 2.56 3.43
N ARG A 85 18.00 1.31 3.55
CA ARG A 85 19.26 0.98 4.21
C ARG A 85 20.47 1.51 3.44
N VAL A 86 20.49 1.37 2.11
CA VAL A 86 21.58 1.90 1.28
C VAL A 86 21.64 3.43 1.38
N LEU A 87 20.50 4.11 1.29
CA LEU A 87 20.43 5.56 1.39
C LEU A 87 20.82 6.06 2.78
N THR A 88 20.31 5.42 3.84
CA THR A 88 20.62 5.78 5.22
C THR A 88 22.09 5.55 5.54
N ASN A 89 22.68 4.43 5.10
CA ASN A 89 24.11 4.16 5.33
C ASN A 89 25.00 5.18 4.61
N LYS A 90 24.73 5.45 3.32
CA LYS A 90 25.46 6.48 2.56
C LYS A 90 25.31 7.87 3.19
N ALA A 91 24.13 8.19 3.68
CA ALA A 91 23.87 9.47 4.32
C ALA A 91 24.57 9.60 5.69
N ILE A 92 24.71 8.51 6.45
CA ILE A 92 25.49 8.46 7.70
C ILE A 92 26.99 8.60 7.40
N GLU A 93 27.50 7.91 6.37
CA GLU A 93 28.88 8.01 5.91
C GLU A 93 29.22 9.43 5.46
N ALA A 94 28.31 10.11 4.76
CA ALA A 94 28.46 11.50 4.34
C ALA A 94 28.34 12.51 5.50
N ASN A 95 27.89 12.09 6.68
CA ASN A 95 27.66 12.95 7.85
C ASN A 95 28.65 12.62 9.00
N ASP A 96 29.82 12.08 8.66
CA ASP A 96 30.88 11.66 9.60
C ASP A 96 30.41 10.74 10.73
N GLY A 97 29.43 9.87 10.45
CA GLY A 97 28.90 8.93 11.44
C GLY A 97 27.92 9.54 12.46
N LYS A 98 27.58 10.83 12.34
CA LYS A 98 26.57 11.47 13.21
C LYS A 98 25.18 10.96 12.88
N PRO A 99 24.28 10.81 13.89
CA PRO A 99 22.91 10.40 13.66
C PRO A 99 22.24 11.38 12.68
N LEU A 100 21.68 10.82 11.60
CA LEU A 100 21.03 11.61 10.57
C LEU A 100 19.92 12.49 11.17
N PRO A 101 19.89 13.79 10.83
CA PRO A 101 18.76 14.65 11.09
C PRO A 101 17.48 14.01 10.56
N ILE A 102 16.37 14.21 11.24
CA ILE A 102 15.12 13.52 10.91
C ILE A 102 14.69 13.87 9.49
N VAL A 103 14.90 15.11 9.03
CA VAL A 103 14.66 15.54 7.64
C VAL A 103 15.45 14.69 6.63
N GLN A 104 16.70 14.35 6.93
CA GLN A 104 17.53 13.54 6.04
C GLN A 104 17.10 12.07 6.06
N LYS A 105 16.71 11.53 7.21
CA LYS A 105 16.08 10.19 7.30
C LYS A 105 14.73 10.15 6.58
N ALA A 106 13.95 11.21 6.68
CA ALA A 106 12.67 11.40 6.01
C ALA A 106 12.84 11.41 4.49
N LEU A 107 13.81 12.17 3.97
CA LEU A 107 14.16 12.17 2.55
C LEU A 107 14.63 10.78 2.09
N CYS A 108 15.48 10.10 2.86
CA CYS A 108 15.88 8.72 2.57
C CYS A 108 14.65 7.79 2.52
N GLY A 109 13.70 7.96 3.44
CA GLY A 109 12.44 7.23 3.51
C GLY A 109 11.54 7.49 2.30
N LEU A 110 11.41 8.76 1.88
CA LEU A 110 10.64 9.18 0.71
C LEU A 110 11.22 8.60 -0.58
N THR A 111 12.52 8.74 -0.79
CA THR A 111 13.21 8.21 -1.98
C THR A 111 13.16 6.68 -2.00
N ALA A 112 13.37 6.03 -0.84
CA ALA A 112 13.22 4.58 -0.73
C ALA A 112 11.79 4.10 -0.98
N GLY A 113 10.78 4.86 -0.53
CA GLY A 113 9.37 4.60 -0.80
C GLY A 113 9.01 4.76 -2.27
N ALA A 114 9.55 5.77 -2.94
CA ALA A 114 9.38 6.00 -4.38
C ALA A 114 10.00 4.88 -5.21
N ILE A 115 11.26 4.52 -4.92
CA ILE A 115 11.94 3.41 -5.59
C ILE A 115 11.21 2.09 -5.31
N GLY A 116 10.83 1.84 -4.05
CA GLY A 116 10.04 0.66 -3.68
C GLY A 116 8.71 0.59 -4.42
N ALA A 117 8.02 1.71 -4.63
CA ALA A 117 6.80 1.78 -5.42
C ALA A 117 7.07 1.50 -6.91
N CYS A 118 8.18 1.98 -7.49
CA CYS A 118 8.56 1.67 -8.87
C CYS A 118 8.81 0.16 -9.09
N PHE A 119 9.50 -0.50 -8.16
CA PHE A 119 9.74 -1.94 -8.21
C PHE A 119 8.49 -2.77 -7.86
N GLY A 120 7.59 -2.24 -7.03
CA GLY A 120 6.31 -2.86 -6.70
C GLY A 120 5.21 -2.66 -7.75
N SER A 121 5.37 -1.67 -8.65
CA SER A 121 4.36 -1.30 -9.65
C SER A 121 3.94 -2.45 -10.58
N PRO A 122 4.85 -3.32 -11.08
CA PRO A 122 4.44 -4.48 -11.87
C PRO A 122 3.53 -5.46 -11.10
N ALA A 123 3.85 -5.72 -9.84
CA ALA A 123 3.05 -6.61 -8.98
C ALA A 123 1.70 -5.98 -8.61
N ASP A 124 1.66 -4.66 -8.36
CA ASP A 124 0.42 -3.90 -8.18
C ASP A 124 -0.48 -3.98 -9.43
N LEU A 125 0.09 -3.83 -10.63
CA LEU A 125 -0.66 -3.94 -11.89
C LEU A 125 -1.22 -5.35 -12.09
N ALA A 126 -0.40 -6.38 -11.85
CA ALA A 126 -0.84 -7.77 -11.94
C ALA A 126 -1.98 -8.05 -10.96
N LEU A 127 -1.88 -7.57 -9.71
CA LEU A 127 -2.92 -7.70 -8.71
C LEU A 127 -4.24 -7.07 -9.17
N ILE A 128 -4.20 -5.80 -9.59
CA ILE A 128 -5.39 -5.07 -10.03
C ILE A 128 -6.06 -5.78 -11.21
N ARG A 129 -5.27 -6.22 -12.20
CA ARG A 129 -5.80 -6.92 -13.37
C ARG A 129 -6.37 -8.29 -13.02
N MET A 130 -5.72 -9.06 -12.16
CA MET A 130 -6.24 -10.35 -11.70
C MET A 130 -7.55 -10.20 -10.92
N GLN A 131 -7.68 -9.15 -10.10
CA GLN A 131 -8.89 -8.87 -9.35
C GLN A 131 -10.02 -8.36 -10.25
N ALA A 132 -9.70 -7.51 -11.24
CA ALA A 132 -10.66 -6.99 -12.21
C ALA A 132 -11.10 -8.06 -13.22
N ASP A 133 -10.24 -9.03 -13.57
CA ASP A 133 -10.53 -10.07 -14.56
C ASP A 133 -11.78 -10.89 -14.20
N ALA A 134 -12.01 -11.13 -12.91
CA ALA A 134 -13.20 -11.86 -12.45
C ALA A 134 -14.51 -11.07 -12.64
N THR A 135 -14.42 -9.75 -12.84
CA THR A 135 -15.57 -8.87 -13.06
C THR A 135 -15.92 -8.68 -14.53
N LEU A 136 -15.03 -9.06 -15.45
CA LEU A 136 -15.27 -8.97 -16.89
C LEU A 136 -16.28 -10.04 -17.35
N PRO A 137 -17.08 -9.76 -18.40
CA PRO A 137 -17.93 -10.75 -19.04
C PRO A 137 -17.11 -11.96 -19.47
N ALA A 138 -17.67 -13.17 -19.41
CA ALA A 138 -16.94 -14.42 -19.66
C ALA A 138 -16.13 -14.44 -20.99
N ALA A 139 -16.63 -13.76 -22.02
CA ALA A 139 -15.98 -13.62 -23.33
C ALA A 139 -14.73 -12.71 -23.35
N GLN A 140 -14.56 -11.83 -22.36
CA GLN A 140 -13.44 -10.88 -22.25
C GLN A 140 -12.47 -11.21 -21.11
N ARG A 141 -12.73 -12.32 -20.38
CA ARG A 141 -11.86 -12.78 -19.29
C ARG A 141 -10.53 -13.28 -19.86
N ARG A 142 -9.43 -12.71 -19.36
CA ARG A 142 -8.06 -13.13 -19.70
C ARG A 142 -7.62 -14.36 -18.90
N ASN A 143 -8.35 -14.73 -17.84
CA ASN A 143 -8.17 -15.90 -16.99
C ASN A 143 -6.72 -16.02 -16.47
N TYR A 144 -6.29 -15.01 -15.73
CA TYR A 144 -4.97 -15.04 -15.09
C TYR A 144 -4.94 -16.08 -13.96
N GLN A 145 -4.09 -17.09 -14.10
CA GLN A 145 -3.96 -18.14 -13.07
C GLN A 145 -3.10 -17.71 -11.89
N ASN A 146 -1.97 -17.03 -12.15
CA ASN A 146 -0.99 -16.65 -11.14
C ASN A 146 -0.36 -15.30 -11.46
N ALA A 147 0.26 -14.67 -10.46
CA ALA A 147 0.99 -13.41 -10.62
C ALA A 147 2.03 -13.46 -11.75
N PHE A 148 2.83 -14.53 -11.81
CA PHE A 148 3.84 -14.70 -12.87
C PHE A 148 3.22 -14.87 -14.25
N HIS A 149 2.11 -15.62 -14.35
CA HIS A 149 1.38 -15.76 -15.61
C HIS A 149 0.75 -14.44 -16.05
N ALA A 150 0.25 -13.63 -15.10
CA ALA A 150 -0.25 -12.29 -15.37
C ALA A 150 0.86 -11.36 -15.87
N LEU A 151 2.00 -11.30 -15.18
CA LEU A 151 3.15 -10.51 -15.61
C LEU A 151 3.63 -10.92 -17.00
N PHE A 152 3.78 -12.22 -17.25
CA PHE A 152 4.21 -12.74 -18.55
C PHE A 152 3.25 -12.36 -19.67
N ARG A 153 1.94 -12.56 -19.48
CA ARG A 153 0.94 -12.16 -20.49
C ARG A 153 0.92 -10.65 -20.72
N ILE A 154 1.02 -9.85 -19.67
CA ILE A 154 1.06 -8.38 -19.83
C ILE A 154 2.27 -7.97 -20.68
N VAL A 155 3.43 -8.56 -20.43
CA VAL A 155 4.64 -8.28 -21.21
C VAL A 155 4.50 -8.76 -22.66
N LYS A 156 3.94 -9.95 -22.87
CA LYS A 156 3.75 -10.54 -24.20
C LYS A 156 2.74 -9.77 -25.04
N ASP A 157 1.61 -9.39 -24.45
CA ASP A 157 0.46 -8.83 -25.16
C ASP A 157 0.55 -7.30 -25.29
N GLU A 158 1.18 -6.62 -24.33
CA GLU A 158 1.20 -5.14 -24.25
C GLU A 158 2.61 -4.54 -24.12
N GLY A 159 3.65 -5.36 -24.07
CA GLY A 159 5.04 -4.94 -23.96
C GLY A 159 5.51 -4.66 -22.53
N VAL A 160 6.83 -4.60 -22.36
CA VAL A 160 7.50 -4.45 -21.05
C VAL A 160 7.13 -3.13 -20.35
N LEU A 161 7.02 -2.03 -21.11
CA LEU A 161 6.66 -0.71 -20.56
C LEU A 161 5.25 -0.68 -19.97
N SER A 162 4.37 -1.61 -20.38
CA SER A 162 3.02 -1.68 -19.85
C SER A 162 2.97 -2.07 -18.37
N LEU A 163 4.03 -2.71 -17.83
CA LEU A 163 4.13 -3.04 -16.40
C LEU A 163 4.16 -1.82 -15.48
N TRP A 164 4.61 -0.67 -15.99
CA TRP A 164 4.65 0.60 -15.24
C TRP A 164 3.47 1.53 -15.55
N LYS A 165 2.47 1.06 -16.30
CA LYS A 165 1.22 1.82 -16.48
C LYS A 165 0.55 2.05 -15.12
N GLY A 166 0.49 3.31 -14.69
CA GLY A 166 -0.03 3.70 -13.39
C GLY A 166 1.00 3.76 -12.25
N ALA A 167 2.29 3.59 -12.54
CA ALA A 167 3.37 3.76 -11.56
C ALA A 167 3.44 5.20 -11.03
N GLY A 168 3.32 6.21 -11.90
CA GLY A 168 3.37 7.63 -11.53
C GLY A 168 2.41 8.00 -10.38
N PRO A 169 1.09 7.79 -10.53
CA PRO A 169 0.13 8.03 -9.44
C PRO A 169 0.43 7.24 -8.16
N THR A 170 1.00 6.04 -8.29
CA THR A 170 1.33 5.18 -7.13
C THR A 170 2.54 5.72 -6.37
N VAL A 171 3.55 6.22 -7.09
CA VAL A 171 4.73 6.88 -6.52
C VAL A 171 4.33 8.20 -5.84
N VAL A 172 3.56 9.06 -6.51
CA VAL A 172 3.10 10.34 -5.95
C VAL A 172 2.29 10.11 -4.67
N ARG A 173 1.39 9.12 -4.68
CA ARG A 173 0.65 8.73 -3.48
C ARG A 173 1.56 8.26 -2.36
N ALA A 174 2.55 7.41 -2.66
CA ALA A 174 3.49 6.93 -1.66
C ALA A 174 4.33 8.08 -1.07
N MET A 175 4.71 9.07 -1.88
CA MET A 175 5.41 10.26 -1.42
C MET A 175 4.52 11.12 -0.52
N ALA A 176 3.28 11.39 -0.91
CA ALA A 176 2.33 12.18 -0.12
C ALA A 176 2.02 11.54 1.25
N LEU A 177 1.83 10.21 1.27
CA LEU A 177 1.58 9.46 2.50
C LEU A 177 2.78 9.51 3.46
N ASN A 178 3.98 9.27 2.95
CA ASN A 178 5.19 9.34 3.76
C ASN A 178 5.47 10.78 4.24
N MET A 179 5.26 11.79 3.40
CA MET A 179 5.44 13.19 3.77
C MET A 179 4.49 13.59 4.89
N GLY A 180 3.20 13.26 4.77
CA GLY A 180 2.20 13.55 5.81
C GLY A 180 2.51 12.84 7.12
N MET A 181 2.97 11.59 7.06
CA MET A 181 3.41 10.84 8.25
C MET A 181 4.61 11.48 8.92
N LEU A 182 5.65 11.83 8.15
CA LEU A 182 6.92 12.33 8.70
C LEU A 182 6.77 13.74 9.27
N ALA A 183 6.12 14.65 8.54
CA ALA A 183 5.94 16.04 8.98
C ALA A 183 5.16 16.15 10.30
N SER A 184 4.19 15.26 10.51
CA SER A 184 3.33 15.28 11.69
C SER A 184 3.86 14.42 12.85
N TYR A 185 4.59 13.34 12.57
CA TYR A 185 5.15 12.48 13.62
C TYR A 185 6.12 13.25 14.51
N ASP A 186 7.04 14.01 13.93
CA ASP A 186 8.07 14.72 14.70
C ASP A 186 7.47 15.79 15.60
N GLN A 187 6.59 16.63 15.04
CA GLN A 187 5.88 17.65 15.81
C GLN A 187 5.02 17.04 16.92
N SER A 188 4.42 15.87 16.67
CA SER A 188 3.61 15.19 17.68
C SER A 188 4.48 14.60 18.79
N VAL A 189 5.64 14.02 18.47
CA VAL A 189 6.57 13.48 19.47
C VAL A 189 7.12 14.61 20.36
N GLU A 190 7.54 15.72 19.77
CA GLU A 190 8.04 16.89 20.50
C GLU A 190 6.95 17.46 21.40
N TYR A 191 5.74 17.65 20.89
CA TYR A 191 4.60 18.11 21.68
C TYR A 191 4.22 17.16 22.84
N PHE A 192 4.18 15.84 22.59
CA PHE A 192 3.82 14.87 23.63
C PHE A 192 4.89 14.68 24.69
N LYS A 193 6.18 14.87 24.34
CA LYS A 193 7.29 14.81 25.31
C LYS A 193 7.40 16.11 26.11
N ASP A 194 7.37 17.26 25.44
CA ASP A 194 7.73 18.53 26.05
C ASP A 194 6.55 19.18 26.79
N ASN A 195 5.31 19.03 26.28
CA ASN A 195 4.15 19.68 26.89
C ASN A 195 3.33 18.75 27.80
N LEU A 196 3.38 17.43 27.58
CA LEU A 196 2.52 16.47 28.29
C LEU A 196 3.30 15.50 29.19
N GLY A 197 4.64 15.44 29.07
CA GLY A 197 5.48 14.58 29.92
C GLY A 197 5.12 13.10 29.82
N PHE A 198 4.52 12.67 28.70
CA PHE A 198 4.04 11.29 28.55
C PHE A 198 5.19 10.29 28.46
N GLY A 199 5.00 9.13 29.09
CA GLY A 199 5.94 8.01 29.01
C GLY A 199 6.19 7.55 27.57
N GLU A 200 7.35 6.94 27.32
CA GLU A 200 7.84 6.61 25.97
C GLU A 200 6.81 5.85 25.12
N TYR A 201 6.07 4.91 25.72
CA TYR A 201 5.03 4.14 25.03
C TYR A 201 3.78 4.98 24.68
N THR A 202 3.35 5.87 25.56
CA THR A 202 2.15 6.71 25.36
C THR A 202 2.42 7.80 24.32
N THR A 203 3.61 8.40 24.37
CA THR A 203 4.10 9.35 23.35
C THR A 203 4.21 8.68 21.99
N LEU A 204 4.77 7.46 21.93
CA LEU A 204 4.87 6.70 20.69
C LEU A 204 3.49 6.39 20.09
N MET A 205 2.53 5.94 20.92
CA MET A 205 1.16 5.66 20.45
C MET A 205 0.43 6.93 20.03
N GLY A 206 0.52 8.01 20.80
CA GLY A 206 -0.10 9.30 20.48
C GLY A 206 0.45 9.88 19.17
N ALA A 207 1.79 9.94 19.03
CA ALA A 207 2.43 10.43 17.82
C ALA A 207 2.15 9.55 16.60
N SER A 208 2.07 8.23 16.79
CA SER A 208 1.67 7.31 15.72
C SER A 208 0.22 7.53 15.27
N ALA A 209 -0.70 7.85 16.20
CA ALA A 209 -2.09 8.13 15.86
C ALA A 209 -2.25 9.45 15.10
N VAL A 210 -1.61 10.52 15.59
CA VAL A 210 -1.62 11.84 14.92
C VAL A 210 -0.95 11.75 13.55
N SER A 211 0.18 11.07 13.45
CA SER A 211 0.85 10.88 12.16
C SER A 211 0.05 10.04 11.18
N GLY A 212 -0.64 9.00 11.65
CA GLY A 212 -1.58 8.23 10.83
C GLY A 212 -2.73 9.08 10.29
N PHE A 213 -3.25 10.02 11.10
CA PHE A 213 -4.30 10.95 10.68
C PHE A 213 -3.81 11.90 9.58
N PHE A 214 -2.67 12.56 9.78
CA PHE A 214 -2.10 13.49 8.79
C PHE A 214 -1.61 12.78 7.52
N ALA A 215 -1.00 11.60 7.64
CA ALA A 215 -0.65 10.76 6.50
C ALA A 215 -1.88 10.42 5.65
N SER A 216 -3.00 10.10 6.31
CA SER A 216 -4.28 9.87 5.64
C SER A 216 -4.78 11.16 5.00
N ALA A 217 -4.79 12.28 5.72
CA ALA A 217 -5.24 13.57 5.21
C ALA A 217 -4.48 13.99 3.93
N CYS A 218 -3.15 13.85 3.92
CA CYS A 218 -2.32 14.20 2.77
C CYS A 218 -2.48 13.22 1.58
N SER A 219 -2.81 11.95 1.82
CA SER A 219 -2.89 10.93 0.77
C SER A 219 -4.27 10.78 0.14
N LEU A 220 -5.35 11.12 0.87
CA LEU A 220 -6.74 10.97 0.41
C LEU A 220 -7.07 11.75 -0.89
N PRO A 221 -6.59 12.98 -1.11
CA PRO A 221 -6.85 13.68 -2.36
C PRO A 221 -6.27 12.95 -3.59
N PHE A 222 -5.07 12.39 -3.43
CA PHE A 222 -4.42 11.61 -4.49
C PHE A 222 -5.14 10.28 -4.72
N ASP A 223 -5.59 9.61 -3.65
CA ASP A 223 -6.40 8.41 -3.73
C ASP A 223 -7.75 8.69 -4.42
N TYR A 224 -8.43 9.77 -4.08
CA TYR A 224 -9.69 10.17 -4.69
C TYR A 224 -9.53 10.38 -6.20
N VAL A 225 -8.54 11.18 -6.62
CA VAL A 225 -8.25 11.44 -8.04
C VAL A 225 -7.90 10.14 -8.77
N LYS A 226 -7.08 9.26 -8.18
CA LYS A 226 -6.77 7.94 -8.75
C LYS A 226 -8.03 7.11 -8.95
N THR A 227 -8.92 7.05 -7.95
CA THR A 227 -10.16 6.28 -8.07
C THR A 227 -11.12 6.84 -9.13
N GLN A 228 -11.21 8.17 -9.28
CA GLN A 228 -12.06 8.78 -10.30
C GLN A 228 -11.55 8.48 -11.71
N ILE A 229 -10.24 8.59 -11.94
CA ILE A 229 -9.62 8.21 -13.22
C ILE A 229 -9.79 6.72 -13.49
N GLN A 230 -9.67 5.86 -12.47
CA GLN A 230 -9.85 4.41 -12.65
C GLN A 230 -11.32 4.02 -12.90
N LYS A 231 -12.27 4.82 -12.44
CA LYS A 231 -13.70 4.62 -12.63
C LYS A 231 -14.25 5.28 -13.90
N MET A 232 -13.46 6.10 -14.59
CA MET A 232 -13.94 6.80 -15.77
C MET A 232 -14.31 5.80 -16.87
N GLN A 233 -15.57 5.86 -17.30
CA GLN A 233 -16.04 5.19 -18.49
C GLN A 233 -16.17 6.23 -19.61
N PRO A 234 -15.89 5.86 -20.88
CA PRO A 234 -16.19 6.74 -21.99
C PRO A 234 -17.69 7.01 -22.01
N ASP A 235 -18.06 8.29 -22.10
CA ASP A 235 -19.47 8.69 -22.22
C ASP A 235 -20.05 8.21 -23.57
N ALA A 236 -21.37 8.31 -23.77
CA ALA A 236 -22.05 7.88 -25.00
C ALA A 236 -21.52 8.56 -26.30
N SER A 237 -20.74 9.63 -26.16
CA SER A 237 -20.05 10.35 -27.24
C SER A 237 -18.54 10.01 -27.38
N GLY A 238 -18.04 8.97 -26.70
CA GLY A 238 -16.64 8.53 -26.77
C GLY A 238 -15.61 9.47 -26.12
N LYS A 239 -16.06 10.54 -25.46
CA LYS A 239 -15.19 11.46 -24.69
C LYS A 239 -15.01 10.95 -23.27
N TYR A 240 -13.75 10.87 -22.83
CA TYR A 240 -13.44 10.67 -21.42
C TYR A 240 -13.76 11.95 -20.62
N PRO A 241 -14.41 11.86 -19.45
CA PRO A 241 -14.78 13.03 -18.64
C PRO A 241 -13.56 13.82 -18.12
N TYR A 242 -12.39 13.18 -18.06
CA TYR A 242 -11.13 13.77 -17.63
C TYR A 242 -10.01 13.45 -18.62
N THR A 243 -9.23 14.45 -19.02
CA THR A 243 -8.05 14.27 -19.90
C THR A 243 -6.80 13.84 -19.13
N GLY A 244 -6.80 13.98 -17.79
CA GLY A 244 -5.71 13.55 -16.92
C GLY A 244 -5.97 13.82 -15.44
N SER A 245 -5.01 13.45 -14.59
CA SER A 245 -5.13 13.57 -13.13
C SER A 245 -5.31 15.01 -12.64
N LEU A 246 -4.64 15.96 -13.30
CA LEU A 246 -4.74 17.38 -12.96
C LEU A 246 -6.10 17.97 -13.38
N ASP A 247 -6.62 17.57 -14.53
CA ASP A 247 -7.95 17.98 -15.00
C ASP A 247 -9.06 17.42 -14.08
N CYS A 248 -8.92 16.17 -13.64
CA CYS A 248 -9.81 15.57 -12.65
C CYS A 248 -9.78 16.31 -11.31
N ALA A 249 -8.59 16.65 -10.81
CA ALA A 249 -8.44 17.39 -9.56
C ALA A 249 -9.07 18.79 -9.67
N MET A 250 -8.81 19.51 -10.76
CA MET A 250 -9.30 20.88 -10.94
C MET A 250 -10.82 20.94 -11.15
N LYS A 251 -11.39 20.03 -11.93
CA LYS A 251 -12.85 19.89 -12.08
C LYS A 251 -13.53 19.46 -10.79
N THR A 252 -12.92 18.56 -10.02
CA THR A 252 -13.47 18.14 -8.70
C THR A 252 -13.47 19.31 -7.71
N LEU A 253 -12.39 20.09 -7.68
CA LEU A 253 -12.28 21.26 -6.82
C LEU A 253 -13.32 22.33 -7.19
N LYS A 254 -13.54 22.59 -8.49
CA LYS A 254 -14.56 23.52 -8.98
C LYS A 254 -16.00 23.04 -8.74
N ALA A 255 -16.25 21.73 -8.81
CA ALA A 255 -17.60 21.17 -8.74
C ALA A 255 -18.11 20.88 -7.31
N GLY A 256 -17.24 20.79 -6.31
CA GLY A 256 -17.68 20.51 -4.94
C GLY A 256 -16.70 20.82 -3.83
N GLY A 257 -15.68 21.63 -4.12
CA GLY A 257 -14.75 22.14 -3.12
C GLY A 257 -13.75 21.10 -2.58
N PRO A 258 -12.87 21.53 -1.66
CA PRO A 258 -11.79 20.69 -1.12
C PRO A 258 -12.28 19.53 -0.25
N LEU A 259 -13.46 19.64 0.37
CA LEU A 259 -14.03 18.58 1.22
C LEU A 259 -14.48 17.36 0.41
N LYS A 260 -14.75 17.51 -0.90
CA LYS A 260 -15.14 16.40 -1.77
C LYS A 260 -14.06 15.34 -1.90
N PHE A 261 -12.79 15.73 -1.80
CA PHE A 261 -11.65 14.81 -1.79
C PHE A 261 -11.62 13.89 -0.56
N TYR A 262 -12.27 14.28 0.55
CA TYR A 262 -12.29 13.54 1.81
C TYR A 262 -13.54 12.70 2.01
N THR A 263 -14.48 12.69 1.06
CA THR A 263 -15.72 11.88 1.13
C THR A 263 -15.46 10.37 1.28
N GLY A 264 -14.28 9.89 0.91
CA GLY A 264 -13.86 8.49 1.09
C GLY A 264 -13.22 8.16 2.44
N PHE A 265 -13.06 9.11 3.35
CA PHE A 265 -12.33 8.92 4.62
C PHE A 265 -12.90 7.80 5.51
N PRO A 266 -14.23 7.69 5.72
CA PRO A 266 -14.78 6.61 6.55
C PRO A 266 -14.47 5.23 5.97
N VAL A 267 -14.58 5.10 4.64
CA VAL A 267 -14.28 3.85 3.92
C VAL A 267 -12.78 3.52 3.99
N TYR A 268 -11.93 4.54 4.01
CA TYR A 268 -10.49 4.39 4.18
C TYR A 268 -10.13 3.86 5.58
N CYS A 269 -10.73 4.43 6.64
CA CYS A 269 -10.53 3.99 8.02
C CYS A 269 -10.99 2.56 8.24
N VAL A 270 -12.19 2.21 7.78
CA VAL A 270 -12.75 0.84 7.89
C VAL A 270 -11.90 -0.18 7.12
N ARG A 271 -11.18 0.23 6.08
CA ARG A 271 -10.27 -0.67 5.35
C ARG A 271 -8.93 -0.86 6.07
N ILE A 272 -8.30 0.22 6.49
CA ILE A 272 -6.92 0.18 6.96
C ILE A 272 -6.84 -0.27 8.41
N ALA A 273 -7.82 0.06 9.24
CA ALA A 273 -7.81 -0.35 10.64
C ALA A 273 -7.75 -1.88 10.80
N PRO A 274 -8.60 -2.71 10.14
CA PRO A 274 -8.50 -4.15 10.23
C PRO A 274 -7.16 -4.69 9.70
N HIS A 275 -6.64 -4.10 8.63
CA HIS A 275 -5.34 -4.50 8.07
C HIS A 275 -4.18 -4.24 9.02
N VAL A 276 -4.12 -3.05 9.61
CA VAL A 276 -3.08 -2.70 10.57
C VAL A 276 -3.20 -3.54 11.84
N MET A 277 -4.43 -3.75 12.34
CA MET A 277 -4.70 -4.58 13.52
C MET A 277 -4.25 -6.03 13.31
N MET A 278 -4.65 -6.67 12.20
CA MET A 278 -4.25 -8.05 11.92
C MET A 278 -2.74 -8.20 11.74
N THR A 279 -2.10 -7.24 11.05
CA THR A 279 -0.64 -7.24 10.87
C THR A 279 0.08 -7.19 12.21
N TRP A 280 -0.37 -6.33 13.14
CA TRP A 280 0.20 -6.22 14.48
C TRP A 280 -0.05 -7.47 15.33
N ILE A 281 -1.24 -8.07 15.26
CA ILE A 281 -1.55 -9.32 15.95
C ILE A 281 -0.60 -10.42 15.49
N PHE A 282 -0.44 -10.61 14.17
CA PHE A 282 0.48 -11.61 13.63
C PHE A 282 1.94 -11.31 13.98
N LEU A 283 2.35 -10.04 13.94
CA LEU A 283 3.70 -9.65 14.32
C LEU A 283 3.99 -10.01 15.79
N ASN A 284 3.05 -9.70 16.70
CA ASN A 284 3.19 -10.01 18.11
C ASN A 284 3.21 -11.53 18.36
N GLN A 285 2.42 -12.31 17.61
CA GLN A 285 2.44 -13.78 17.72
C GLN A 285 3.75 -14.37 17.21
N ILE A 286 4.27 -13.88 16.08
CA ILE A 286 5.58 -14.29 15.54
C ILE A 286 6.69 -13.98 16.56
N GLN A 287 6.71 -12.76 17.12
CA GLN A 287 7.71 -12.38 18.13
C GLN A 287 7.61 -13.21 19.41
N LYS A 288 6.40 -13.58 19.86
CA LYS A 288 6.20 -14.49 21.00
C LYS A 288 6.69 -15.90 20.69
N LEU A 289 6.44 -16.40 19.47
CA LEU A 289 6.92 -17.71 19.03
C LEU A 289 8.45 -17.74 18.97
N GLU A 290 9.08 -16.70 18.42
CA GLU A 290 10.54 -16.57 18.37
C GLU A 290 11.17 -16.55 19.76
N LYS A 291 10.59 -15.80 20.71
CA LYS A 291 11.03 -15.79 22.10
C LYS A 291 10.91 -17.16 22.77
N LYS A 292 9.87 -17.95 22.42
CA LYS A 292 9.70 -19.33 22.91
C LYS A 292 10.69 -20.32 22.29
N VAL A 293 11.09 -20.10 21.03
CA VAL A 293 12.00 -20.99 20.28
C VAL A 293 13.47 -20.60 20.47
N GLY A 294 13.76 -19.47 21.13
CA GLY A 294 15.13 -19.04 21.45
C GLY A 294 15.88 -18.38 20.27
N LEU A 295 15.13 -17.86 19.29
CA LEU A 295 15.67 -17.15 18.12
C LEU A 295 15.71 -15.64 18.34
#